data_AF-A0A0C2C014-F1
#
_entry.id   AF-A0A0C2C014-F1
#
_cell.length_a   1.000
_cell.length_b   1.000
_cell.length_c   1.000
_cell.angle_alpha   90.00
_cell.angle_beta   90.00
_cell.angle_gamma   90.00
#
_symmetry.space_group_name_H-M   'P 1'
#
loop_
_entity.id
_entity.type
_entity.pdbx_description
1 polymer ?
#
loop_
_entity_poly.entity_id
_entity_poly.type
_entity_poly.pdbx_seq_one_letter_code
_entity_poly.pdbx_strand_id
1 'polypeptide(L)'
;MDIILDFISVNFQLRLAIAAQTIEQMRARIRECTQFFCSGGIANNKMLAKLVCARHKPRQQTVIPFEFVPTLFEETPIGDVRMLGGKLGYAIQDRLAVGTMADLAAIPYEMIERHFEGQAQWISQLAKGYDDEP
;
A
#
# COMPACT_ATOMS: atom_id res chain seq x y z
N MET A 1 13.91 1.23 -8.30
CA MET A 1 14.30 2.16 -7.23
C MET A 1 13.03 2.80 -6.75
N ASP A 2 12.53 2.35 -5.61
CA ASP A 2 11.28 2.85 -5.01
C ASP A 2 11.69 3.91 -3.98
N ILE A 3 11.19 5.14 -4.11
CA ILE A 3 11.53 6.26 -3.23
C ILE A 3 10.36 6.48 -2.27
N ILE A 4 10.62 6.40 -0.97
CA ILE A 4 9.63 6.62 0.11
C ILE A 4 10.22 7.67 1.06
N LEU A 5 9.44 8.71 1.39
CA LEU A 5 9.83 9.79 2.31
C LEU A 5 8.79 9.90 3.43
N ASP A 6 9.25 10.04 4.67
CA ASP A 6 8.43 10.24 5.87
C ASP A 6 8.88 11.51 6.60
N PHE A 7 7.93 12.41 6.95
CA PHE A 7 8.20 13.69 7.61
C PHE A 7 7.11 14.00 8.61
N ILE A 8 7.41 14.11 9.90
CA ILE A 8 6.46 14.34 11.00
C ILE A 8 6.12 15.85 11.15
N SER A 9 4.88 16.17 11.56
CA SER A 9 4.32 17.47 12.03
C SER A 9 3.56 18.41 11.07
N VAL A 10 3.28 18.05 9.81
CA VAL A 10 2.47 18.90 8.89
C VAL A 10 1.20 18.17 8.42
N ASN A 11 0.12 18.88 8.04
CA ASN A 11 -1.11 18.36 7.45
C ASN A 11 -0.81 17.22 6.44
N PHE A 12 -1.42 16.04 6.61
CA PHE A 12 -1.15 14.85 5.78
C PHE A 12 -1.23 15.14 4.28
N GLN A 13 -2.21 15.96 3.86
CA GLN A 13 -2.38 16.36 2.46
C GLN A 13 -1.18 17.20 1.95
N LEU A 14 -0.64 18.09 2.79
CA LEU A 14 0.53 18.87 2.44
C LEU A 14 1.78 17.99 2.31
N ARG A 15 1.94 16.97 3.16
CA ARG A 15 3.04 15.99 3.00
C ARG A 15 2.93 15.20 1.70
N LEU A 16 1.71 14.74 1.37
CA LEU A 16 1.46 14.05 0.10
C LEU A 16 1.78 14.96 -1.10
N ALA A 17 1.41 16.25 -1.04
CA ALA A 17 1.71 17.21 -2.09
C ALA A 17 3.23 17.46 -2.24
N ILE A 18 3.95 17.66 -1.14
CA ILE A 18 5.42 17.83 -1.14
C ILE A 18 6.10 16.58 -1.68
N ALA A 19 5.67 15.40 -1.24
CA ALA A 19 6.20 14.13 -1.72
C ALA A 19 5.91 13.95 -3.22
N ALA A 20 4.71 14.28 -3.70
CA ALA A 20 4.36 14.22 -5.12
C ALA A 20 5.27 15.12 -5.97
N GLN A 21 5.52 16.35 -5.55
CA GLN A 21 6.45 17.26 -6.23
C GLN A 21 7.88 16.72 -6.21
N THR A 22 8.34 16.20 -5.08
CA THR A 22 9.69 15.65 -4.92
C THR A 22 9.90 14.44 -5.83
N ILE A 23 8.93 13.52 -5.87
CA ILE A 23 8.97 12.34 -6.74
C ILE A 23 8.94 12.74 -8.21
N GLU A 24 8.12 13.73 -8.59
CA GLU A 24 8.08 14.25 -9.96
C GLU A 24 9.48 14.75 -10.41
N GLN A 25 10.13 15.58 -9.58
CA GLN A 25 11.48 16.08 -9.83
C GLN A 25 12.51 14.94 -9.97
N MET A 26 12.44 13.94 -9.09
CA MET A 26 13.32 12.77 -9.15
C MET A 26 13.10 11.95 -10.43
N ARG A 27 11.83 11.74 -10.84
CA ARG A 27 11.49 11.02 -12.06
C ARG A 27 12.00 11.76 -13.30
N ALA A 28 11.85 13.09 -13.34
CA ALA A 28 12.39 13.94 -14.40
C ALA A 28 13.93 13.82 -14.45
N ARG A 29 14.60 13.92 -13.30
CA ARG A 29 16.06 13.82 -13.23
C ARG A 29 16.60 12.45 -13.65
N ILE A 30 15.93 11.36 -13.25
CA ILE A 30 16.26 10.01 -13.71
C ILE A 30 16.15 9.93 -15.23
N ARG A 31 15.08 10.47 -15.82
CA ARG A 31 14.88 10.47 -17.26
C ARG A 31 15.96 11.28 -17.99
N GLU A 32 16.29 12.47 -17.50
CA GLU A 32 17.35 13.31 -18.05
C GLU A 32 18.71 12.61 -18.04
N CYS A 33 19.12 12.09 -16.88
CA CYS A 33 20.46 11.55 -16.68
C CYS A 33 20.65 10.14 -17.28
N THR A 34 19.59 9.33 -17.33
CA THR A 34 19.71 7.89 -17.65
C THR A 34 18.94 7.48 -18.89
N GLN A 35 18.06 8.34 -19.42
CA GLN A 35 17.09 7.99 -20.46
C GLN A 35 16.10 6.87 -20.06
N PHE A 36 16.08 6.41 -18.80
CA PHE A 36 15.07 5.48 -18.31
C PHE A 36 13.85 6.20 -17.75
N PHE A 37 12.71 5.51 -17.79
CA PHE A 37 11.49 5.97 -17.14
C PHE A 37 11.27 5.19 -15.85
N CYS A 38 10.75 5.86 -14.84
CA CYS A 38 10.29 5.25 -13.60
C CYS A 38 8.85 5.66 -13.27
N SER A 39 8.23 4.85 -12.41
CA SER A 39 6.92 5.14 -11.82
C SER A 39 7.10 5.37 -10.31
N GLY A 40 6.18 6.09 -9.68
CA GLY A 40 6.24 6.39 -8.25
C GLY A 40 4.88 6.22 -7.59
N GLY A 41 4.86 5.75 -6.35
CA GLY A 41 3.66 5.72 -5.52
C GLY A 41 3.91 6.53 -4.26
N ILE A 42 2.94 7.34 -3.88
CA ILE A 42 2.99 8.24 -2.73
C ILE A 42 1.77 7.95 -1.85
N ALA A 43 2.02 7.60 -0.60
CA ALA A 43 1.00 7.24 0.37
C ALA A 43 1.52 7.49 1.79
N ASN A 44 0.64 7.29 2.79
CA ASN A 44 0.98 7.47 4.20
C ASN A 44 1.82 6.33 4.81
N ASN A 45 2.04 5.23 4.08
CA ASN A 45 2.90 4.12 4.50
C ASN A 45 3.49 3.37 3.30
N LYS A 46 4.46 2.51 3.57
CA LYS A 46 5.25 1.79 2.55
C LYS A 46 4.42 0.78 1.77
N MET A 47 3.55 0.04 2.46
CA MET A 47 2.64 -0.91 1.83
C MET A 47 1.78 -0.24 0.75
N LEU A 48 1.07 0.85 1.09
CA LEU A 48 0.20 1.56 0.16
C LEU A 48 1.00 2.21 -0.97
N ALA A 49 2.14 2.85 -0.67
CA ALA A 49 3.00 3.47 -1.68
C ALA A 49 3.48 2.44 -2.71
N LYS A 50 3.90 1.25 -2.25
CA LYS A 50 4.31 0.15 -3.12
C LYS A 50 3.16 -0.36 -3.99
N LEU A 51 1.99 -0.55 -3.40
CA LEU A 51 0.80 -1.05 -4.08
C LEU A 51 0.39 -0.12 -5.24
N VAL A 52 0.21 1.18 -4.97
CA VAL A 52 -0.25 2.12 -6.00
C VAL A 52 0.83 2.41 -7.06
N CYS A 53 2.11 2.33 -6.69
CA CYS A 53 3.22 2.39 -7.64
C CYS A 53 3.16 1.21 -8.63
N ALA A 54 2.95 -0.02 -8.14
CA ALA A 54 2.88 -1.20 -8.97
C ALA A 54 1.66 -1.18 -9.90
N ARG A 55 0.49 -0.79 -9.37
CA ARG A 55 -0.79 -0.77 -10.09
C ARG A 55 -0.80 0.13 -11.31
N HIS A 56 -0.17 1.30 -11.24
CA HIS A 56 -0.25 2.32 -12.31
C HIS A 56 1.02 2.40 -13.16
N LYS A 57 1.81 1.33 -13.22
CA LYS A 57 2.86 1.22 -14.23
C LYS A 57 2.24 1.16 -15.63
N PRO A 58 2.92 1.68 -16.67
CA PRO A 58 4.25 2.29 -16.64
C PRO A 58 4.22 3.84 -16.64
N ARG A 59 5.31 4.47 -16.17
CA ARG A 59 5.63 5.90 -16.30
C ARG A 59 4.64 6.87 -15.63
N GLN A 60 3.94 6.43 -14.59
CA GLN A 60 3.03 7.30 -13.83
C GLN A 60 3.57 7.59 -12.44
N GLN A 61 3.03 8.63 -11.81
CA GLN A 61 3.10 8.77 -10.36
C GLN A 61 1.69 8.76 -9.80
N THR A 62 1.47 8.07 -8.71
CA THR A 62 0.15 7.96 -8.07
C THR A 62 0.24 8.40 -6.64
N VAL A 63 -0.63 9.32 -6.25
CA VAL A 63 -0.84 9.73 -4.86
C VAL A 63 -2.13 9.08 -4.38
N ILE A 64 -2.09 8.43 -3.22
CA ILE A 64 -3.29 7.89 -2.58
C ILE A 64 -3.49 8.53 -1.21
N PRO A 65 -4.45 9.46 -1.07
CA PRO A 65 -4.90 9.91 0.23
C PRO A 65 -5.55 8.76 1.00
N PHE A 66 -5.37 8.72 2.32
CA PHE A 66 -5.79 7.59 3.15
C PHE A 66 -7.30 7.34 3.10
N GLU A 67 -8.09 8.40 2.94
CA GLU A 67 -9.55 8.34 2.79
C GLU A 67 -10.02 7.52 1.57
N PHE A 68 -9.17 7.35 0.55
CA PHE A 68 -9.48 6.55 -0.64
C PHE A 68 -8.98 5.10 -0.56
N VAL A 69 -8.36 4.70 0.56
CA VAL A 69 -7.88 3.31 0.74
C VAL A 69 -9.02 2.28 0.69
N PRO A 70 -10.20 2.50 1.28
CA PRO A 70 -11.32 1.56 1.14
C PRO A 70 -11.69 1.31 -0.32
N THR A 71 -11.81 2.38 -1.13
CA THR A 71 -12.11 2.27 -2.57
C THR A 71 -10.98 1.59 -3.34
N LEU A 72 -9.71 1.85 -2.99
CA LEU A 72 -8.58 1.13 -3.56
C LEU A 72 -8.70 -0.38 -3.30
N PHE A 73 -9.13 -0.76 -2.10
CA PHE A 73 -9.18 -2.14 -1.59
C PHE A 73 -10.32 -2.98 -2.15
N GLU A 74 -11.42 -2.36 -2.61
CA GLU A 74 -12.54 -3.04 -3.29
C GLU A 74 -12.07 -3.96 -4.42
N GLU A 75 -11.11 -3.49 -5.22
CA GLU A 75 -10.56 -4.24 -6.36
C GLU A 75 -9.13 -4.70 -6.12
N THR A 76 -8.62 -4.71 -4.88
CA THR A 76 -7.25 -5.16 -4.59
C THR A 76 -7.23 -6.64 -4.21
N PRO A 77 -6.69 -7.54 -5.05
CA PRO A 77 -6.42 -8.91 -4.64
C PRO A 77 -5.48 -8.95 -3.44
N ILE A 78 -5.72 -9.87 -2.50
CA ILE A 78 -4.89 -10.01 -1.30
C ILE A 78 -3.40 -10.18 -1.65
N GLY A 79 -3.10 -10.99 -2.67
CA GLY A 79 -1.72 -11.26 -3.10
C GLY A 79 -0.95 -10.04 -3.65
N ASP A 80 -1.64 -8.96 -4.03
CA ASP A 80 -1.00 -7.75 -4.56
C ASP A 80 -0.41 -6.87 -3.44
N VAL A 81 -0.89 -7.06 -2.21
CA VAL A 81 -0.41 -6.31 -1.04
C VAL A 81 0.93 -6.86 -0.59
N ARG A 82 1.87 -5.94 -0.28
CA ARG A 82 3.18 -6.28 0.30
C ARG A 82 2.99 -7.21 1.51
N MET A 83 3.85 -8.21 1.64
CA MET A 83 3.77 -9.29 2.66
C MET A 83 2.66 -10.32 2.46
N LEU A 84 1.69 -10.09 1.57
CA LEU A 84 0.60 -11.03 1.32
C LEU A 84 0.74 -11.81 0.00
N GLY A 85 1.70 -11.49 -0.88
CA GLY A 85 1.95 -12.26 -2.11
C GLY A 85 2.52 -13.69 -1.93
N GLY A 86 2.57 -14.21 -0.70
CA GLY A 86 3.19 -15.50 -0.37
C GLY A 86 2.30 -16.39 0.49
N LYS A 87 2.92 -17.31 1.24
CA LYS A 87 2.23 -18.32 2.05
C LYS A 87 1.15 -17.73 2.98
N LEU A 88 1.41 -16.56 3.56
CA LEU A 88 0.46 -15.91 4.46
C LEU A 88 -0.81 -15.45 3.75
N GLY A 89 -0.69 -14.76 2.60
CA GLY A 89 -1.88 -14.34 1.85
C GLY A 89 -2.67 -15.53 1.32
N TYR A 90 -2.01 -16.59 0.84
CA TYR A 90 -2.71 -17.83 0.47
C TYR A 90 -3.48 -18.44 1.64
N ALA A 91 -2.87 -18.48 2.84
CA ALA A 91 -3.55 -18.97 4.04
C ALA A 91 -4.73 -18.09 4.46
N ILE A 92 -4.63 -16.77 4.31
CA ILE A 92 -5.73 -15.82 4.56
C ILE A 92 -6.88 -16.09 3.60
N GLN A 93 -6.60 -16.18 2.30
CA GLN A 93 -7.60 -16.46 1.27
C GLN A 93 -8.33 -17.78 1.52
N ASP A 94 -7.58 -18.84 1.85
CA ASP A 94 -8.12 -20.18 2.08
C ASP A 94 -8.93 -20.27 3.38
N ARG A 95 -8.38 -19.82 4.51
CA ARG A 95 -9.01 -19.98 5.83
C ARG A 95 -10.18 -19.05 6.07
N LEU A 96 -10.17 -17.86 5.48
CA LEU A 96 -11.23 -16.86 5.65
C LEU A 96 -12.17 -16.77 4.43
N ALA A 97 -11.90 -17.52 3.37
CA ALA A 97 -12.68 -17.52 2.13
C ALA A 97 -12.86 -16.12 1.50
N VAL A 98 -11.74 -15.39 1.37
CA VAL A 98 -11.69 -14.00 0.88
C VAL A 98 -10.81 -13.87 -0.36
N GLY A 99 -11.14 -12.92 -1.25
CA GLY A 99 -10.38 -12.66 -2.48
C GLY A 99 -9.69 -11.31 -2.51
N THR A 100 -10.32 -10.30 -1.93
CA THR A 100 -9.88 -8.90 -1.95
C THR A 100 -9.51 -8.38 -0.57
N MET A 101 -8.82 -7.24 -0.52
CA MET A 101 -8.55 -6.54 0.72
C MET A 101 -9.84 -5.99 1.37
N ALA A 102 -10.84 -5.61 0.57
CA ALA A 102 -12.14 -5.22 1.10
C ALA A 102 -12.86 -6.40 1.80
N ASP A 103 -12.80 -7.60 1.21
CA ASP A 103 -13.32 -8.81 1.85
C ASP A 103 -12.64 -9.05 3.20
N LEU A 104 -11.30 -8.96 3.23
CA LEU A 104 -10.52 -9.14 4.45
C LEU A 104 -10.85 -8.07 5.52
N ALA A 105 -11.06 -6.83 5.11
CA ALA A 105 -11.43 -5.73 6.00
C ALA A 105 -12.80 -5.93 6.67
N ALA A 106 -13.69 -6.68 6.03
CA ALA A 106 -15.01 -7.03 6.56
C ALA A 106 -14.98 -8.22 7.54
N ILE A 107 -13.86 -8.94 7.65
CA ILE A 107 -13.76 -10.09 8.56
C ILE A 107 -13.69 -9.62 10.02
N PRO A 108 -14.55 -10.15 10.93
CA PRO A 108 -14.46 -9.88 12.36
C PRO A 108 -13.11 -10.26 12.95
N TYR A 109 -12.59 -9.44 13.85
CA TYR A 109 -11.28 -9.65 14.48
C TYR A 109 -11.17 -11.04 15.12
N GLU A 110 -12.23 -11.51 15.78
CA GLU A 110 -12.27 -12.80 16.46
C GLU A 110 -12.10 -13.97 15.49
N MET A 111 -12.52 -13.82 14.23
CA MET A 111 -12.30 -14.84 13.21
C MET A 111 -10.83 -14.85 12.75
N ILE A 112 -10.23 -13.67 12.60
CA ILE A 112 -8.80 -13.53 12.28
C ILE A 112 -7.95 -14.15 13.42
N GLU A 113 -8.29 -13.84 14.68
CA GLU A 113 -7.58 -14.33 15.87
C GLU A 113 -7.62 -15.86 15.99
N ARG A 114 -8.77 -16.49 15.74
CA ARG A 114 -8.90 -17.96 15.72
C ARG A 114 -7.97 -18.66 14.74
N HIS A 115 -7.63 -18.02 13.61
CA HIS A 115 -6.85 -18.64 12.55
C HIS A 115 -5.38 -18.20 12.50
N PHE A 116 -5.07 -17.01 13.03
CA PHE A 116 -3.76 -16.37 12.88
C PHE A 116 -3.16 -15.83 14.19
N GLU A 117 -3.83 -16.02 15.33
CA GLU A 117 -3.34 -15.76 16.70
C GLU A 117 -2.43 -14.51 16.80
N GLY A 118 -1.13 -14.69 17.04
CA GLY A 118 -0.16 -13.60 17.24
C GLY A 118 0.01 -12.63 16.06
N GLN A 119 -0.55 -12.93 14.89
CA GLN A 119 -0.56 -12.03 13.72
C GLN A 119 -1.91 -11.31 13.53
N ALA A 120 -2.95 -11.65 14.29
CA ALA A 120 -4.30 -11.20 14.03
C ALA A 120 -4.48 -9.68 14.09
N GLN A 121 -3.84 -9.03 15.08
CA GLN A 121 -3.83 -7.57 15.17
C GLN A 121 -3.20 -6.94 13.94
N TRP A 122 -2.02 -7.42 13.53
CA TRP A 122 -1.34 -6.91 12.34
C TRP A 122 -2.18 -7.13 11.07
N ILE A 123 -2.75 -8.31 10.87
CA ILE A 123 -3.64 -8.61 9.73
C ILE A 123 -4.86 -7.68 9.73
N SER A 124 -5.51 -7.48 10.88
CA SER A 124 -6.67 -6.59 11.01
C SER A 124 -6.35 -5.13 10.70
N GLN A 125 -5.16 -4.67 11.07
CA GLN A 125 -4.68 -3.32 10.78
C GLN A 125 -4.30 -3.16 9.30
N LEU A 126 -3.59 -4.14 8.75
CA LEU A 126 -3.21 -4.21 7.34
C LEU A 126 -4.44 -4.19 6.42
N ALA A 127 -5.49 -4.93 6.79
CA ALA A 127 -6.78 -4.97 6.08
C ALA A 127 -7.47 -3.60 6.01
N LYS A 128 -7.16 -2.70 6.96
CA LYS A 128 -7.69 -1.32 7.00
C LYS A 128 -6.71 -0.30 6.41
N GLY A 129 -5.61 -0.75 5.83
CA GLY A 129 -4.61 0.12 5.20
C GLY A 129 -3.52 0.62 6.13
N TYR A 130 -3.51 0.21 7.40
CA TYR A 130 -2.48 0.61 8.36
C TYR A 130 -1.26 -0.31 8.28
N ASP A 131 -0.08 0.31 8.26
CA ASP A 131 1.21 -0.35 8.26
C ASP A 131 2.19 0.60 8.97
N ASP A 132 2.78 0.13 10.07
CA ASP A 132 3.72 0.86 10.92
C ASP A 132 5.17 0.39 10.71
N GLU A 133 5.44 -0.41 9.67
CA GLU A 133 6.80 -0.78 9.28
C GLU A 133 7.64 0.49 8.99
N PRO A 134 8.70 0.77 9.79
CA PRO A 134 9.51 1.98 9.65
C PRO A 134 10.33 1.99 8.37
#